data_AF-A0A2H0B6M9-F1
#
_entry.id   AF-A0A2H0B6M9-F1
#
_cell.length_a   1.000
_cell.length_b   1.000
_cell.length_c   1.000
_cell.angle_alpha   90.00
_cell.angle_beta   90.00
_cell.angle_gamma   90.00
#
_symmetry.space_group_name_H-M   'P 1'
#
loop_
_entity.id
_entity.type
_entity.pdbx_description
1 polymer ?
#
loop_
_entity_poly.entity_id
_entity_poly.type
_entity_poly.pdbx_seq_one_letter_code
_entity_poly.pdbx_strand_id
1 'polypeptide(L)'
;MKPYLKLLTLILASSLIINLQDPTMQSVILAGLISFLGRKSWLRLRFLLWPLLIIIIFQLWSNLSLASGFRIANLSLLVFVYTETTSAREISQVFNWLPESLRLTLTITLNLIPIIFKEAQNIQIIQSSRGKKLKQPLPLVIPLLHRTLQRSQQLAIILETRKKAKT
;
A
#
# COMPACT_ATOMS: atom_id res chain seq x y z
N MET A 1 -10.51 -5.67 15.02
CA MET A 1 -9.71 -6.92 14.98
C MET A 1 -8.23 -6.57 15.13
N LYS A 2 -7.46 -7.40 15.81
CA LYS A 2 -6.01 -7.18 15.96
C LYS A 2 -5.32 -7.30 14.59
N PRO A 3 -4.29 -6.50 14.29
CA PRO A 3 -3.72 -6.40 12.94
C PRO A 3 -3.10 -7.71 12.46
N TYR A 4 -2.52 -8.50 13.37
CA TYR A 4 -1.99 -9.82 13.03
C TYR A 4 -3.08 -10.81 12.59
N LEU A 5 -4.30 -10.71 13.14
CA LEU A 5 -5.41 -11.56 12.72
C LEU A 5 -5.84 -11.22 11.30
N LYS A 6 -5.87 -9.93 10.93
CA LYS A 6 -6.20 -9.50 9.56
C LYS A 6 -5.21 -10.06 8.54
N LEU A 7 -3.92 -10.02 8.85
CA LEU A 7 -2.88 -10.56 7.98
C LEU A 7 -2.97 -12.09 7.89
N LEU A 8 -3.24 -12.77 9.01
CA LEU A 8 -3.43 -14.22 9.02
C LEU A 8 -4.67 -14.62 8.19
N THR A 9 -5.79 -13.90 8.32
CA THR A 9 -6.97 -14.13 7.49
C THR A 9 -6.70 -13.88 6.01
N LEU A 10 -5.87 -12.89 5.68
CA LEU A 10 -5.45 -12.65 4.29
C LEU A 10 -4.67 -13.83 3.73
N ILE A 11 -3.68 -14.33 4.48
CA ILE A 11 -2.84 -15.47 4.06
C ILE A 11 -3.67 -16.75 3.91
N LEU A 12 -4.56 -17.02 4.87
CA LEU A 12 -5.42 -18.20 4.80
C LEU A 12 -6.38 -18.09 3.60
N ALA A 13 -7.01 -16.93 3.42
CA ALA A 13 -7.94 -16.74 2.31
C ALA A 13 -7.24 -16.77 0.95
N SER A 14 -6.03 -16.21 0.82
CA SER A 14 -5.26 -16.28 -0.42
C SER A 14 -4.81 -17.72 -0.72
N SER A 15 -4.37 -18.46 0.29
CA SER A 15 -4.02 -19.88 0.16
C SER A 15 -5.22 -20.72 -0.29
N LEU A 16 -6.40 -20.46 0.27
CA LEU A 16 -7.65 -21.15 -0.08
C LEU A 16 -8.05 -20.85 -1.54
N ILE A 17 -7.97 -19.59 -1.98
CA ILE A 17 -8.26 -19.19 -3.37
C ILE A 17 -7.31 -19.87 -4.37
N ILE A 18 -6.03 -20.03 -4.02
CA ILE A 18 -5.04 -20.67 -4.90
C ILE A 18 -5.36 -22.16 -5.10
N ASN A 19 -5.81 -22.84 -4.04
CA ASN A 19 -6.08 -24.28 -4.08
C ASN A 19 -7.41 -24.61 -4.78
N LEU A 20 -8.38 -23.69 -4.77
CA LEU A 20 -9.64 -23.86 -5.50
C LEU A 20 -9.40 -23.90 -7.01
N GLN A 21 -9.73 -25.02 -7.64
CA GLN A 21 -9.64 -25.15 -9.10
C GLN A 21 -10.95 -24.81 -9.82
N ASP A 22 -12.09 -25.00 -9.15
CA ASP A 22 -13.41 -24.85 -9.75
C ASP A 22 -13.74 -23.39 -10.13
N PRO A 23 -14.05 -23.12 -11.41
CA PRO A 23 -14.32 -21.77 -11.88
C PRO A 23 -15.64 -21.20 -11.32
N THR A 24 -16.63 -22.05 -11.06
CA THR A 24 -17.93 -21.66 -10.47
C THR A 24 -17.78 -21.19 -9.03
N MET A 25 -16.98 -21.89 -8.22
CA MET A 25 -16.68 -21.47 -6.85
C MET A 25 -15.95 -20.13 -6.82
N GLN A 26 -15.00 -19.92 -7.73
CA GLN A 26 -14.27 -18.66 -7.80
C GLN A 26 -15.13 -17.48 -8.24
N SER A 27 -16.09 -17.68 -9.15
CA SER A 27 -17.01 -16.60 -9.55
C SER A 27 -17.95 -16.20 -8.42
N VAL A 28 -18.41 -17.16 -7.60
CA VAL A 28 -19.21 -16.90 -6.39
C VAL A 28 -18.39 -16.11 -5.35
N ILE A 29 -17.13 -16.50 -5.11
CA ILE A 29 -16.24 -15.76 -4.20
C ILE A 29 -16.02 -14.33 -4.70
N LEU A 30 -15.81 -14.16 -6.01
CA LEU A 30 -15.61 -12.85 -6.62
C LEU A 30 -16.84 -11.96 -6.44
N ALA A 31 -18.02 -12.49 -6.76
CA ALA A 31 -19.28 -11.79 -6.56
C ALA A 31 -19.49 -11.39 -5.09
N GLY A 32 -19.23 -12.31 -4.16
CA GLY A 32 -19.32 -12.06 -2.72
C GLY A 32 -18.36 -10.96 -2.25
N LEU A 33 -17.10 -10.98 -2.71
CA LEU A 33 -16.13 -9.94 -2.40
C LEU A 33 -16.56 -8.58 -2.96
N ILE A 34 -17.06 -8.52 -4.19
CA ILE A 34 -17.58 -7.27 -4.78
C ILE A 34 -18.77 -6.73 -4.00
N SER A 35 -19.71 -7.60 -3.60
CA SER A 35 -20.87 -7.19 -2.79
C SER A 35 -20.50 -6.63 -1.42
N PHE A 36 -19.35 -7.05 -0.87
CA PHE A 36 -18.84 -6.53 0.39
C PHE A 36 -18.20 -5.14 0.25
N LEU A 37 -17.80 -4.72 -0.96
CA LEU A 37 -17.23 -3.39 -1.18
C LEU A 37 -18.30 -2.29 -1.12
N GLY A 38 -18.06 -1.30 -0.26
CA GLY A 38 -18.94 -0.14 -0.13
C GLY A 38 -18.85 0.84 -1.32
N ARG A 39 -19.82 1.76 -1.41
CA ARG A 39 -19.87 2.78 -2.49
C ARG A 39 -18.61 3.65 -2.59
N LYS A 40 -17.94 3.95 -1.47
CA LYS A 40 -16.71 4.76 -1.44
C LYS A 40 -15.52 4.07 -2.12
N SER A 41 -15.49 2.74 -2.05
CA SER A 41 -14.43 1.87 -2.59
C SER A 41 -14.54 1.69 -4.11
N TRP A 42 -15.73 1.93 -4.68
CA TRP A 42 -16.04 1.70 -6.09
C TRP A 42 -15.19 2.53 -7.06
N LEU A 43 -14.92 3.80 -6.71
CA LEU A 43 -14.08 4.68 -7.54
C LEU A 43 -12.65 4.15 -7.69
N ARG A 44 -12.10 3.57 -6.61
CA ARG A 44 -10.76 2.96 -6.61
C ARG A 44 -10.78 1.60 -7.29
N LEU A 45 -11.83 0.81 -7.06
CA LEU A 45 -12.03 -0.49 -7.70
C LEU A 45 -12.15 -0.35 -9.22
N ARG A 46 -12.79 0.70 -9.74
CA ARG A 46 -12.95 0.93 -11.19
C ARG A 46 -11.60 0.94 -11.92
N PHE A 47 -10.56 1.49 -11.31
CA PHE A 47 -9.22 1.48 -11.89
C PHE A 47 -8.62 0.07 -11.97
N LEU A 48 -8.95 -0.78 -10.99
CA LEU A 48 -8.50 -2.17 -10.89
C LEU A 48 -9.34 -3.13 -11.76
N LEU A 49 -10.61 -2.80 -12.04
CA LEU A 49 -11.48 -3.61 -12.90
C LEU A 49 -11.01 -3.63 -14.36
N TRP A 50 -10.46 -2.53 -14.86
CA TRP A 50 -9.95 -2.46 -16.24
C TRP A 50 -8.87 -3.51 -16.53
N PRO A 51 -7.75 -3.59 -15.78
CA PRO A 51 -6.75 -4.61 -16.00
C PRO A 51 -7.29 -6.04 -15.76
N LEU A 52 -8.21 -6.22 -14.80
CA LEU A 52 -8.84 -7.53 -14.58
C LEU A 52 -9.68 -7.99 -15.78
N LEU A 53 -10.46 -7.07 -16.38
CA LEU A 53 -11.23 -7.37 -17.59
C LEU A 53 -10.32 -7.75 -18.76
N ILE A 54 -9.20 -7.04 -18.94
CA ILE A 54 -8.21 -7.38 -19.97
C ILE A 54 -7.70 -8.80 -19.78
N ILE A 55 -7.36 -9.20 -18.54
CA ILE A 55 -6.84 -10.54 -18.24
C ILE A 55 -7.89 -11.61 -18.58
N ILE A 56 -9.16 -11.39 -18.23
CA ILE A 56 -10.24 -12.35 -18.50
C ILE A 56 -10.50 -12.47 -20.00
N ILE A 57 -10.58 -11.34 -20.73
CA ILE A 57 -10.77 -11.33 -22.19
C ILE A 57 -9.60 -12.03 -22.89
N PHE A 58 -8.37 -11.77 -22.45
CA PHE A 58 -7.18 -12.41 -23.00
C PHE A 58 -7.19 -13.93 -22.79
N GLN A 59 -7.62 -14.39 -21.61
CA GLN A 59 -7.75 -15.83 -21.35
C GLN A 59 -8.85 -16.50 -22.16
N LEU A 60 -9.99 -15.84 -22.35
CA LEU A 60 -11.04 -16.29 -23.26
C LEU A 60 -10.48 -16.45 -24.68
N TRP A 61 -9.74 -15.45 -25.16
CA TRP A 61 -9.15 -15.48 -26.50
C TRP A 61 -8.09 -16.57 -26.66
N SER A 62 -7.28 -16.80 -25.61
CA SER A 62 -6.22 -17.80 -25.60
C SER A 62 -6.70 -19.23 -25.30
N ASN A 63 -8.02 -19.46 -25.15
CA ASN A 63 -8.60 -20.74 -24.70
C ASN A 63 -7.95 -21.30 -23.42
N LEU A 64 -7.45 -20.42 -22.56
CA LEU A 64 -6.86 -20.79 -21.28
C LEU A 64 -7.96 -20.98 -20.24
N SER A 65 -7.63 -21.67 -19.15
CA SER A 65 -8.58 -21.89 -18.06
C SER A 65 -9.03 -20.56 -17.45
N LEU A 66 -10.33 -20.26 -17.57
CA LEU A 66 -11.00 -19.13 -16.93
C LEU A 66 -10.78 -19.08 -15.41
N ALA A 67 -10.53 -20.25 -14.80
CA ALA A 67 -10.22 -20.33 -13.37
C ALA A 67 -8.93 -19.56 -13.03
N SER A 68 -7.97 -19.45 -13.94
CA SER A 68 -6.75 -18.68 -13.67
C SER A 68 -7.02 -17.18 -13.59
N GLY A 69 -7.91 -16.64 -14.43
CA GLY A 69 -8.29 -15.23 -14.44
C GLY A 69 -9.13 -14.86 -13.24
N PHE A 70 -10.10 -15.71 -12.88
CA PHE A 70 -10.87 -15.51 -11.65
C PHE A 70 -10.00 -15.62 -10.39
N ARG A 71 -8.98 -16.48 -10.35
CA ARG A 71 -7.98 -16.49 -9.25
C ARG A 71 -7.24 -15.17 -9.14
N ILE A 72 -6.71 -14.65 -10.25
CA ILE A 72 -5.98 -13.37 -10.26
C ILE A 72 -6.92 -12.25 -9.80
N ALA A 73 -8.15 -12.23 -10.30
CA ALA A 73 -9.15 -11.26 -9.89
C ALA A 73 -9.46 -11.33 -8.40
N ASN A 74 -9.72 -12.53 -7.87
CA ASN A 74 -10.00 -12.74 -6.44
C ASN A 74 -8.83 -12.34 -5.54
N LEU A 75 -7.61 -12.73 -5.88
CA LEU A 75 -6.42 -12.33 -5.12
C LEU A 75 -6.22 -10.81 -5.13
N SER A 76 -6.39 -10.18 -6.28
CA SER A 76 -6.27 -8.73 -6.42
C SER A 76 -7.32 -8.00 -5.58
N LEU A 77 -8.58 -8.44 -5.64
CA LEU A 77 -9.69 -7.88 -4.86
C LEU A 77 -9.49 -8.10 -3.34
N LEU A 78 -8.97 -9.25 -2.95
CA LEU A 78 -8.70 -9.57 -1.56
C LEU A 78 -7.58 -8.69 -0.96
N VAL A 79 -6.50 -8.46 -1.72
CA VAL A 79 -5.44 -7.50 -1.36
C VAL A 79 -6.00 -6.08 -1.31
N PHE A 80 -6.87 -5.71 -2.25
CA PHE A 80 -7.55 -4.41 -2.25
C PHE A 80 -8.39 -4.19 -0.98
N VAL A 81 -9.21 -5.16 -0.58
CA VAL A 81 -9.99 -5.10 0.67
C VAL A 81 -9.10 -4.94 1.89
N TYR A 82 -7.98 -5.68 1.94
CA TYR A 82 -7.05 -5.57 3.05
C TYR A 82 -6.38 -4.20 3.13
N THR A 83 -5.90 -3.67 2.01
CA THR A 83 -5.26 -2.34 1.96
C THR A 83 -6.23 -1.20 2.26
N GLU A 84 -7.51 -1.35 1.94
CA GLU A 84 -8.52 -0.35 2.29
C GLU A 84 -8.87 -0.36 3.79
N THR A 85 -8.89 -1.53 4.41
CA THR A 85 -9.29 -1.71 5.82
C THR A 85 -8.14 -1.65 6.82
N THR A 86 -6.89 -1.55 6.36
CA THR A 86 -5.69 -1.60 7.21
C THR A 86 -4.83 -0.36 7.04
N SER A 87 -4.59 0.34 8.14
CA SER A 87 -3.73 1.54 8.14
C SER A 87 -2.23 1.18 8.08
N ALA A 88 -1.41 2.09 7.55
CA ALA A 88 0.06 1.90 7.52
C ALA A 88 0.66 1.64 8.91
N ARG A 89 0.07 2.23 9.96
CA ARG A 89 0.46 2.01 11.35
C ARG A 89 0.11 0.60 11.84
N GLU A 90 -1.04 0.07 11.45
CA GLU A 90 -1.40 -1.33 11.76
C GLU A 90 -0.45 -2.31 11.06
N ILE A 91 -0.03 -2.00 9.83
CA ILE A 91 0.93 -2.83 9.09
C ILE A 91 2.26 -2.91 9.84
N SER A 92 2.78 -1.78 10.35
CA SER A 92 4.05 -1.79 11.10
C SER A 92 3.99 -2.62 12.39
N GLN A 93 2.83 -2.70 13.03
CA GLN A 93 2.63 -3.52 14.24
C GLN A 93 2.66 -5.02 13.97
N VAL A 94 2.32 -5.47 12.75
CA VAL A 94 2.42 -6.89 12.40
C VAL A 94 3.88 -7.36 12.36
N PHE A 95 4.79 -6.44 12.08
CA PHE A 95 6.22 -6.67 11.97
C PHE A 95 6.97 -6.62 13.32
N ASN A 96 6.27 -6.82 14.44
CA ASN A 96 6.88 -6.82 15.77
C ASN A 96 7.90 -7.95 16.00
N TRP A 97 7.88 -8.99 15.17
CA TRP A 97 8.85 -10.08 15.20
C TRP A 97 10.23 -9.70 14.62
N LEU A 98 10.34 -8.56 13.92
CA LEU A 98 11.63 -8.10 13.42
C LEU A 98 12.53 -7.56 14.55
N PRO A 99 13.88 -7.61 14.33
CA PRO A 99 14.86 -6.95 15.17
C PRO A 99 14.48 -5.49 15.48
N GLU A 100 14.79 -5.04 16.69
CA GLU A 100 14.38 -3.71 17.18
C GLU A 100 14.83 -2.57 16.25
N SER A 101 16.05 -2.67 15.71
CA SER A 101 16.60 -1.70 14.75
C SER A 101 15.71 -1.58 13.50
N LEU A 102 15.37 -2.70 12.87
CA LEU A 102 14.52 -2.72 11.66
C LEU A 102 13.11 -2.24 11.95
N ARG A 103 12.53 -2.61 13.10
CA ARG A 103 11.20 -2.17 13.52
C ARG A 103 11.14 -0.66 13.72
N LEU A 104 12.17 -0.10 14.35
CA LEU A 104 12.32 1.34 14.55
C LEU A 104 12.47 2.06 13.21
N THR A 105 13.33 1.56 12.32
CA THR A 105 13.49 2.12 10.96
C THR A 105 12.17 2.11 10.21
N LEU A 106 11.43 0.99 10.21
CA LEU A 106 10.16 0.83 9.52
C LEU A 106 9.07 1.75 10.09
N THR A 107 9.07 1.95 11.41
CA THR A 107 8.16 2.89 12.08
C THR A 107 8.47 4.33 11.70
N ILE A 108 9.75 4.72 11.69
CA ILE A 108 10.18 6.06 11.31
C ILE A 108 9.85 6.33 9.84
N THR A 109 10.16 5.41 8.94
CA THR A 109 9.89 5.59 7.50
C THR A 109 8.41 5.76 7.21
N LEU A 110 7.55 4.86 7.71
CA LEU A 110 6.11 4.94 7.47
C LEU A 110 5.48 6.23 8.04
N ASN A 111 5.97 6.71 9.19
CA ASN A 111 5.51 7.98 9.75
C ASN A 111 6.04 9.21 9.00
N LEU A 112 7.23 9.12 8.38
CA LEU A 112 7.82 10.20 7.60
C LEU A 112 7.20 10.36 6.20
N ILE A 113 6.70 9.29 5.58
CA ILE A 113 6.06 9.35 4.24
C ILE A 113 5.01 10.49 4.13
N PRO A 114 3.98 10.58 4.99
CA PRO A 114 2.97 11.63 4.86
C PRO A 114 3.54 13.03 5.09
N ILE A 115 4.58 13.15 5.91
CA ILE A 115 5.27 14.40 6.20
C ILE A 115 6.05 14.86 4.96
N ILE A 116 6.83 13.97 4.35
CA ILE A 116 7.59 14.24 3.12
C ILE A 116 6.65 14.61 1.98
N PHE A 117 5.48 13.97 1.90
CA PHE A 117 4.49 14.28 0.87
C PHE A 117 3.94 15.71 1.01
N LYS A 118 3.60 16.15 2.23
CA LYS A 118 3.22 17.55 2.49
C LYS A 118 4.35 18.52 2.19
N GLU A 119 5.58 18.16 2.51
CA GLU A 119 6.76 18.97 2.22
C GLU A 119 6.96 19.16 0.71
N ALA A 120 6.80 18.07 -0.05
CA ALA A 120 6.85 18.11 -1.51
C ALA A 120 5.78 19.06 -2.08
N GLN A 121 4.55 19.00 -1.58
CA GLN A 121 3.48 19.92 -1.99
C GLN A 121 3.82 21.37 -1.67
N ASN A 122 4.38 21.65 -0.50
CA ASN A 122 4.80 23.00 -0.11
C ASN A 122 5.91 23.52 -1.03
N ILE A 123 6.92 22.70 -1.33
CA ILE A 123 8.00 23.06 -2.25
C ILE A 123 7.42 23.30 -3.66
N GLN A 124 6.51 22.46 -4.12
CA GLN A 124 5.83 22.62 -5.41
C GLN A 124 5.11 23.96 -5.50
N ILE A 125 4.36 24.35 -4.46
CA ILE A 125 3.68 25.64 -4.40
C ILE A 125 4.70 26.79 -4.48
N ILE A 126 5.76 26.76 -3.66
CA ILE A 126 6.81 27.80 -3.64
C ILE A 126 7.50 27.94 -5.00
N GLN A 127 7.84 26.83 -5.66
CA GLN A 127 8.51 26.86 -6.97
C GLN A 127 7.56 27.36 -8.06
N SER A 128 6.27 27.02 -7.98
CA SER A 128 5.27 27.50 -8.92
C SER A 128 5.07 29.01 -8.83
N SER A 129 5.07 29.59 -7.62
CA SER A 129 5.04 31.04 -7.39
C SER A 129 6.28 31.78 -7.92
N ARG A 130 7.41 31.07 -8.08
CA ARG A 130 8.65 31.59 -8.66
C ARG A 130 8.72 31.45 -10.19
N GLY A 131 7.64 31.03 -10.83
CA GLY A 131 7.56 30.87 -12.29
C GLY A 131 8.35 29.66 -12.83
N LYS A 132 8.89 28.78 -11.96
CA LYS A 132 9.55 27.56 -12.42
C LYS A 132 8.50 26.56 -12.88
N LYS A 133 8.57 26.18 -14.17
CA LYS A 133 7.72 25.12 -14.73
C LYS A 133 8.09 23.79 -14.06
N LEU A 134 7.08 23.11 -13.54
CA LEU A 134 7.20 21.77 -12.90
C LEU A 134 7.61 20.65 -13.86
N LYS A 135 7.99 20.96 -15.10
CA LYS A 135 8.47 20.00 -16.09
C LYS A 135 9.84 19.41 -15.71
N GLN A 136 10.61 20.12 -14.88
CA GLN A 136 11.91 19.65 -14.40
C GLN A 136 11.79 19.17 -12.96
N PRO A 137 12.30 17.96 -12.61
CA PRO A 137 12.20 17.41 -11.26
C PRO A 137 13.19 18.05 -10.27
N LEU A 138 14.32 18.59 -10.76
CA LEU A 138 15.40 19.15 -9.93
C LEU A 138 14.97 20.21 -8.90
N PRO A 139 14.12 21.22 -9.25
CA PRO A 139 13.67 22.24 -8.30
C PRO A 139 12.80 21.70 -7.15
N LEU A 140 12.27 20.48 -7.28
CA LEU A 140 11.51 19.78 -6.24
C LEU A 140 12.42 18.84 -5.44
N VAL A 141 13.21 18.02 -6.13
CA VAL A 141 14.01 16.95 -5.53
C VAL A 141 15.14 17.50 -4.65
N ILE A 142 15.87 18.51 -5.11
CA ILE A 142 17.01 19.06 -4.35
C ILE A 142 16.56 19.64 -3.00
N PRO A 143 15.56 20.55 -2.93
CA PRO A 143 15.09 21.07 -1.65
C PRO A 143 14.48 19.98 -0.75
N LEU A 144 13.80 18.99 -1.35
CA LEU A 144 13.23 17.89 -0.60
C LEU A 144 14.32 17.03 0.05
N LEU A 145 15.36 16.64 -0.69
CA LEU A 145 16.51 15.91 -0.15
C LEU A 145 17.21 16.69 0.97
N HIS A 146 17.43 17.99 0.77
CA HIS A 146 18.05 18.83 1.79
C HIS A 146 17.22 18.84 3.09
N ARG A 147 15.90 19.08 2.98
CA ARG A 147 15.00 19.10 4.14
C ARG A 147 14.86 17.74 4.81
N THR A 148 14.85 16.64 4.05
CA THR A 148 14.78 15.29 4.63
C THR A 148 16.05 14.89 5.35
N LEU A 149 17.23 15.23 4.81
CA LEU A 149 18.52 14.99 5.47
C LEU A 149 18.65 15.77 6.78
N GLN A 150 18.31 17.06 6.76
CA GLN A 150 18.32 17.90 7.97
C GLN A 150 17.39 17.35 9.05
N ARG A 151 16.21 16.86 8.66
CA ARG A 151 15.25 16.25 9.59
C ARG A 151 15.73 14.91 10.13
N SER A 152 16.39 14.11 9.31
CA SER A 152 17.02 12.85 9.73
C SER A 152 18.08 13.10 10.81
N GLN A 153 18.93 14.11 10.61
CA GLN A 153 19.93 14.52 11.60
C GLN A 153 19.28 14.96 12.93
N GLN A 154 18.23 15.78 12.88
CA GLN A 154 17.49 16.20 14.07
C GLN A 154 16.86 15.01 14.81
N LEU A 155 16.24 14.07 14.07
CA LEU A 155 15.66 12.87 14.67
C LEU A 155 16.73 11.99 15.33
N ALA A 156 17.90 11.85 14.71
CA ALA A 156 19.01 11.09 15.28
C ALA A 156 19.45 11.70 16.63
N ILE A 157 19.63 13.03 16.69
CA ILE A 157 20.00 13.74 17.92
C ILE A 157 18.93 13.58 19.01
N ILE A 158 17.65 13.69 18.66
CA ILE A 158 16.53 13.52 19.60
C ILE A 158 16.48 12.09 20.15
N LEU A 159 16.73 11.08 19.31
CA LEU A 159 16.74 9.68 19.72
C LEU A 159 17.93 9.38 20.64
N GLU A 160 19.11 9.91 20.33
CA GLU A 160 20.31 9.74 21.15
C GLU A 160 20.15 10.42 22.52
N THR A 161 19.65 11.65 22.55
CA THR A 161 19.41 12.39 23.81
C THR A 161 18.36 11.68 24.68
N ARG A 162 17.26 11.19 24.08
CA ARG A 162 16.28 10.38 24.83
C ARG A 162 16.83 9.06 25.34
N LYS A 163 17.74 8.41 24.60
CA LYS A 163 18.41 7.19 25.06
C LYS A 163 19.27 7.47 26.28
N LYS A 164 20.06 8.55 26.26
CA LYS A 164 20.91 8.99 27.38
C LYS A 164 20.12 9.46 28.60
N ALA A 165 18.91 10.00 28.42
CA ALA A 165 18.04 10.43 29.54
C ALA A 165 17.31 9.28 30.25
N LYS A 166 17.35 8.06 29.70
CA LYS A 166 16.66 6.87 30.24
C LYS A 166 17.60 5.89 30.95
N THR A 167 18.90 6.14 30.88
CA THR A 167 19.98 5.45 31.61
C THR A 167 20.40 6.28 32.79
#